data_AF-A0A7C5R8P2-F1
#
_entry.id   AF-A0A7C5R8P2-F1
#
_cell.length_a   1.000
_cell.length_b   1.000
_cell.length_c   1.000
_cell.angle_alpha   90.00
_cell.angle_beta   90.00
_cell.angle_gamma   90.00
#
_symmetry.space_group_name_H-M   'P 1'
#
loop_
_entity.id
_entity.type
_entity.pdbx_description
1 polymer ?
#
loop_
_entity_poly.entity_id
_entity_poly.type
_entity_poly.pdbx_seq_one_letter_code
_entity_poly.pdbx_strand_id
1 'polypeptide(L)' 'KIKFVGYAFQIEMKFDTWKYGFKIKEIPIIFTDRTKGKSKMSTGIFKEAFFGVIKLKINSWFRTYKKNPKTTA' A
#
# COMPACT_ATOMS: atom_id res chain seq x y z
N LYS A 1 4.13 -12.33 -3.04
CA LYS A 1 4.10 -11.66 -4.35
C LYS A 1 3.12 -10.50 -4.26
N ILE A 2 3.53 -9.31 -4.65
CA ILE A 2 2.71 -8.09 -4.63
C ILE A 2 1.71 -8.19 -5.79
N LYS A 3 0.44 -7.86 -5.55
CA LYS A 3 -0.67 -8.05 -6.50
C LYS A 3 -1.12 -6.75 -7.15
N PHE A 4 -0.96 -5.61 -6.47
CA PHE A 4 -1.34 -4.30 -7.00
C PHE A 4 -0.26 -3.71 -7.89
N VAL A 5 -0.71 -2.96 -8.91
CA VAL A 5 0.13 -2.18 -9.83
C VAL A 5 -0.32 -0.72 -9.78
N GLY A 6 0.59 0.22 -10.08
CA GLY A 6 0.26 1.65 -10.10
C GLY A 6 0.00 2.23 -8.70
N TYR A 7 -0.94 3.16 -8.55
CA TYR A 7 -1.19 3.86 -7.27
C TYR A 7 -1.59 2.92 -6.11
N ALA A 8 -2.27 1.81 -6.40
CA ALA A 8 -2.68 0.85 -5.38
C ALA A 8 -1.50 0.02 -4.80
N PHE A 9 -0.37 -0.04 -5.51
CA PHE A 9 0.84 -0.73 -5.06
C PHE A 9 1.34 -0.20 -3.72
N GLN A 10 1.35 1.12 -3.55
CA GLN A 10 1.83 1.77 -2.33
C GLN A 10 0.97 1.38 -1.12
N ILE A 11 -0.34 1.19 -1.32
CA ILE A 11 -1.27 0.77 -0.27
C ILE A 11 -0.98 -0.67 0.19
N GLU A 12 -0.81 -1.61 -0.74
CA GLU A 12 -0.47 -3.00 -0.41
C GLU A 12 0.87 -3.10 0.30
N MET A 13 1.88 -2.38 -0.18
CA MET A 13 3.20 -2.35 0.45
C MET A 13 3.14 -1.83 1.87
N LYS A 14 2.45 -0.70 2.12
CA LYS A 14 2.29 -0.15 3.47
C LYS A 14 1.51 -1.10 4.38
N PHE A 15 0.46 -1.75 3.85
CA PHE A 15 -0.35 -2.68 4.63
C PHE A 15 0.39 -3.98 5.00
N ASP A 16 1.05 -4.62 4.03
CA ASP A 16 1.79 -5.86 4.28
C ASP A 16 2.95 -5.58 5.25
N THR A 17 3.71 -4.49 5.04
CA THR A 17 4.81 -4.13 5.96
C THR A 17 4.33 -3.90 7.39
N TRP A 18 3.19 -3.23 7.57
CA TRP A 18 2.55 -3.08 8.87
C TRP A 18 2.13 -4.43 9.49
N LYS A 19 1.50 -5.32 8.71
CA LYS A 19 1.07 -6.65 9.18
C LYS A 19 2.23 -7.57 9.57
N TYR A 20 3.37 -7.48 8.86
CA TYR A 20 4.59 -8.21 9.20
C TYR A 20 5.34 -7.62 10.42
N GLY A 21 4.91 -6.47 10.94
CA GLY A 21 5.48 -5.84 12.13
C GLY A 21 6.82 -5.14 11.87
N PHE A 22 7.02 -4.61 10.67
CA PHE A 22 8.21 -3.81 10.37
C PHE A 22 8.16 -2.42 11.03
N LYS A 23 9.32 -1.83 11.33
CA LYS A 23 9.41 -0.42 11.75
C LYS A 23 9.17 0.47 10.53
N ILE A 24 8.13 1.29 10.59
CA ILE A 24 7.76 2.23 9.53
C ILE A 24 8.14 3.63 9.98
N LYS A 25 8.92 4.35 9.17
CA LYS A 25 9.25 5.76 9.37
C LYS A 25 8.81 6.53 8.14
N GLU A 26 8.12 7.65 8.36
CA GLU A 26 7.69 8.55 7.30
C GLU A 26 8.77 9.63 7.12
N ILE A 27 9.21 9.84 5.89
CA ILE A 27 10.21 10.84 5.52
C ILE A 27 9.50 11.86 4.62
N PRO A 28 9.44 13.15 4.99
CA PRO A 28 8.81 14.15 4.16
C PRO A 28 9.58 14.31 2.85
N ILE A 29 8.86 14.28 1.72
CA ILE A 29 9.41 14.52 0.40
C ILE A 29 8.64 15.66 -0.28
N ILE A 30 9.38 16.54 -0.96
CA ILE A 30 8.79 17.61 -1.76
C ILE A 30 8.75 17.13 -3.20
N PHE A 31 7.55 17.04 -3.77
CA PHE A 31 7.38 16.81 -5.20
C PHE A 31 7.55 18.14 -5.91
N THR A 32 8.76 18.44 -6.38
CA THR A 32 9.13 19.72 -7.00
C THR A 32 8.52 19.94 -8.38
N ASP A 33 7.93 18.91 -8.99
CA ASP A 33 7.47 18.95 -10.38
C ASP A 33 6.03 18.44 -10.56
N ARG A 34 5.07 19.37 -10.55
CA ARG A 34 3.73 19.21 -11.12
C ARG A 34 3.19 20.57 -11.56
N THR A 35 3.63 21.05 -12.72
CA THR A 35 3.16 22.34 -13.24
C THR A 35 2.08 22.23 -14.31
N LYS A 36 2.02 21.18 -15.15
CA LYS A 36 0.93 21.00 -16.16
C LYS A 36 0.68 19.52 -16.48
N GLY A 37 -0.59 19.08 -16.46
CA GLY A 37 -1.01 17.75 -16.95
C GLY A 37 -2.41 17.33 -16.52
N LYS A 38 -3.13 16.57 -17.37
CA LYS A 38 -4.39 15.90 -17.03
C LYS A 38 -4.16 14.84 -15.95
N SER A 39 -5.16 14.63 -15.08
CA SER A 39 -5.16 13.59 -14.05
C SER A 39 -4.72 12.23 -14.62
N LYS A 40 -3.68 11.63 -14.01
CA LYS A 40 -3.32 10.21 -14.25
C LYS A 40 -4.26 9.23 -13.53
N MET A 41 -5.21 9.75 -12.75
CA MET A 41 -6.22 8.99 -12.02
C MET A 41 -7.51 8.94 -12.84
N SER A 42 -7.92 7.74 -13.22
CA SER A 42 -9.23 7.47 -13.79
C SER A 42 -10.16 6.86 -12.75
N THR A 43 -11.47 7.02 -12.93
CA THR A 43 -12.49 6.41 -12.07
C THR A 43 -12.37 4.88 -12.02
N GLY A 44 -11.89 4.25 -13.09
CA GLY A 44 -11.60 2.81 -13.13
C GLY A 44 -10.51 2.41 -12.14
N ILE A 45 -9.37 3.10 -12.18
CA ILE A 45 -8.23 2.85 -11.27
C ILE A 45 -8.65 3.05 -9.81
N PHE A 46 -9.46 4.07 -9.52
CA PHE A 46 -9.97 4.31 -8.18
C PHE A 46 -10.89 3.19 -7.68
N LYS A 47 -11.84 2.75 -8.52
CA LYS A 47 -12.74 1.65 -8.17
C LYS A 47 -11.97 0.35 -7.94
N GLU A 48 -11.02 0.02 -8.81
CA GLU A 48 -10.15 -1.16 -8.64
C GLU A 48 -9.35 -1.11 -7.35
N ALA A 49 -8.76 0.04 -7.02
CA ALA A 49 -8.05 0.23 -5.78
C ALA A 49 -8.98 0.05 -4.56
N PHE A 50 -10.20 0.61 -4.61
CA PHE A 50 -11.17 0.49 -3.52
C PHE A 50 -11.58 -0.97 -3.25
N PHE A 51 -12.05 -1.69 -4.26
CA PHE A 51 -12.39 -3.11 -4.13
C PHE A 51 -11.16 -3.95 -3.79
N GLY A 52 -10.00 -3.56 -4.32
CA GLY A 52 -8.72 -4.16 -4.02
C GLY A 52 -8.36 -4.11 -2.54
N VAL A 53 -8.51 -2.95 -1.91
CA VAL A 53 -8.23 -2.76 -0.48
C VAL A 53 -9.18 -3.60 0.38
N ILE A 54 -10.46 -3.68 0.01
CA ILE A 54 -11.44 -4.55 0.69
C ILE A 54 -10.99 -6.00 0.62
N LYS A 55 -10.64 -6.49 -0.58
CA LYS A 55 -10.16 -7.86 -0.79
C LYS A 55 -8.86 -8.12 -0.02
N LEU A 56 -7.95 -7.16 0.01
CA LEU A 56 -6.69 -7.23 0.75
C LEU A 56 -6.92 -7.32 2.27
N LYS A 57 -7.86 -6.55 2.81
CA LYS A 57 -8.28 -6.64 4.21
C LYS A 57 -8.86 -8.01 4.55
N ILE A 58 -9.78 -8.50 3.72
CA ILE A 58 -10.44 -9.82 3.92
C ILE A 58 -9.40 -10.94 3.87
N ASN A 59 -8.54 -10.95 2.84
CA ASN A 59 -7.46 -11.94 2.72
C ASN A 59 -6.48 -11.90 3.89
N SER A 60 -6.28 -10.73 4.52
CA SER A 60 -5.41 -10.60 5.68
C SER A 60 -5.89 -11.35 6.92
N TRP A 61 -7.18 -11.71 6.98
CA TRP A 61 -7.72 -12.56 8.05
C TRP A 61 -7.37 -14.03 7.85
N PHE A 62 -7.20 -14.46 6.61
CA PHE A 62 -6.88 -15.85 6.27
C PHE A 62 -5.39 -16.10 6.05
N ARG A 63 -4.58 -15.03 6.04
CA ARG A 63 -3.13 -15.10 5.82
C ARG A 63 -2.38 -14.97 7.14
N THR A 64 -1.52 -15.93 7.43
CA THR A 64 -0.63 -15.86 8.60
C THR A 64 0.54 -14.92 8.31
N TYR A 65 0.67 -13.85 9.10
CA TYR A 65 1.80 -12.93 9.04
C TYR A 65 2.82 -13.31 10.12
N LYS A 66 3.94 -13.91 9.72
CA LYS A 66 5.04 -14.23 10.64
C LYS A 66 5.74 -12.94 11.06
N LYS A 67 5.42 -12.44 12.25
CA LYS A 67 6.11 -11.28 12.84
C LYS A 67 7.52 -11.70 13.22
N ASN A 68 8.52 -10.96 12.74
CA ASN A 68 9.91 -11.23 13.12
C ASN A 68 10.16 -10.61 14.51
N PRO A 69 10.56 -11.37 15.54
CA PRO A 69 10.66 -10.88 16.92
C PRO A 69 11.72 -9.77 17.13
N LYS A 70 12.64 -9.59 16.17
CA LYS A 70 13.72 -8.59 16.24
C LYS A 70 13.27 -7.15 15.98
N THR A 71 12.01 -6.91 15.62
CA THR A 71 11.56 -5.58 15.17
C THR A 71 10.93 -4.73 16.29
N THR A 72 10.73 -5.31 17.48
CA THR A 72 10.10 -4.66 18.66
C THR A 72 11.07 -4.10 19.70
N ALA A 73 12.38 -4.11 19.44
CA ALA A 73 13.39 -3.49 20.31
C ALA A 73 13.65 -2.04 19.92
#